data_AF-A0A2E7VR70-F1
#
_entry.id   AF-A0A2E7VR70-F1
#
_cell.length_a   1.000
_cell.length_b   1.000
_cell.length_c   1.000
_cell.angle_alpha   90.00
_cell.angle_beta   90.00
_cell.angle_gamma   90.00
#
_symmetry.space_group_name_H-M   'P 1'
#
loop_
_entity.id
_entity.type
_entity.pdbx_description
1 polymer ?
#
loop_
_entity_poly.entity_id
_entity_poly.type
_entity_poly.pdbx_seq_one_letter_code
_entity_poly.pdbx_strand_id
1 'polypeptide(L)'
;MRAPAILLSLLVLVPTLVVAAEGGVNEESSLVGTDIEGISHEIITREGVPFDISVRLSEEADKNGTTVNWVTQICINSGVCYPPAIQPLEKGESGNWTGTVIPDESATYLNWRFVLNYEDESKSTIPESGWGWKVWSDCWYDNGTWGGPSTECQEDDESLPWISAPLLATSMAMAALMFRRD
;
A
#
# COMPACT_ATOMS: atom_id res chain seq x y z
N MET A 1 58.82 -3.67 -22.93
CA MET A 1 57.98 -3.27 -21.79
C MET A 1 56.54 -3.21 -22.27
N ARG A 2 55.66 -4.05 -21.73
CA ARG A 2 54.24 -4.13 -22.11
C ARG A 2 53.45 -3.16 -21.24
N ALA A 3 52.75 -2.20 -21.83
CA ALA A 3 51.82 -1.33 -21.12
C ALA A 3 50.42 -1.96 -21.17
N PRO A 4 49.74 -2.19 -20.02
CA PRO A 4 48.36 -2.66 -20.03
C PRO A 4 47.37 -1.48 -20.06
N ALA A 5 46.20 -1.79 -20.61
CA ALA A 5 45.06 -0.93 -20.84
C ALA A 5 44.45 -0.34 -19.56
N ILE A 6 43.82 0.84 -19.69
CA ILE A 6 42.74 1.28 -18.82
C ILE A 6 41.63 1.85 -19.71
N LEU A 7 40.64 1.00 -20.00
CA LEU A 7 39.37 1.41 -20.61
C LEU A 7 38.45 1.80 -19.44
N LEU A 8 38.18 3.09 -19.29
CA LEU A 8 37.35 3.63 -18.22
C LEU A 8 35.86 3.50 -18.61
N SER A 9 35.20 2.44 -18.14
CA SER A 9 33.77 2.21 -18.33
C SER A 9 32.97 3.13 -17.39
N LEU A 10 32.45 4.24 -17.93
CA LEU A 10 31.57 5.17 -17.21
C LEU A 10 30.17 4.54 -17.09
N LEU A 11 29.89 3.87 -15.98
CA LEU A 11 28.55 3.36 -15.67
C LEU A 11 27.67 4.55 -15.22
N VAL A 12 26.80 5.03 -16.11
CA VAL A 12 25.82 6.08 -15.78
C VAL A 12 24.75 5.45 -14.88
N LEU A 13 24.84 5.71 -13.57
CA LEU A 13 23.73 5.51 -12.64
C LEU A 13 22.66 6.55 -12.95
N VAL A 14 21.63 6.16 -13.70
CA VAL A 14 20.40 6.94 -13.81
C VAL A 14 19.64 6.74 -12.49
N PRO A 15 19.43 7.77 -11.65
CA PRO A 15 18.55 7.63 -10.50
C PRO A 15 17.13 7.45 -11.04
N THR A 16 16.57 6.25 -10.87
CA THR A 16 15.13 6.04 -11.06
C THR A 16 14.43 6.90 -10.02
N LEU A 17 13.69 7.91 -10.47
CA LEU A 17 12.82 8.70 -9.60
C LEU A 17 11.77 7.74 -9.02
N VAL A 18 11.98 7.30 -7.78
CA VAL A 18 10.93 6.62 -7.03
C VAL A 18 9.98 7.72 -6.59
N VAL A 19 8.88 7.87 -7.30
CA VAL A 19 7.75 8.68 -6.80
C VAL A 19 7.28 7.95 -5.55
N ALA A 20 7.52 8.54 -4.38
CA ALA A 20 6.93 8.03 -3.15
C ALA A 20 5.42 8.16 -3.29
N ALA A 21 4.70 7.03 -3.27
CA ALA A 21 3.26 7.05 -3.18
C ALA A 21 2.86 7.79 -1.90
N GLU A 22 1.85 8.65 -1.98
CA GLU A 22 1.34 9.37 -0.82
C GLU A 22 0.51 8.42 0.04
N GLY A 23 0.85 8.33 1.33
CA GLY A 23 0.10 7.55 2.30
C GLY A 23 -1.37 7.99 2.35
N GLY A 24 -2.30 7.03 2.41
CA GLY A 24 -3.73 7.29 2.49
C GLY A 24 -4.44 7.65 1.18
N VAL A 25 -3.74 7.66 0.04
CA VAL A 25 -4.35 7.90 -1.28
C VAL A 25 -4.55 6.58 -2.03
N ASN A 26 -5.80 6.23 -2.34
CA ASN A 26 -6.12 5.02 -3.09
C ASN A 26 -5.55 5.09 -4.52
N GLU A 27 -5.17 3.94 -5.05
CA GLU A 27 -4.66 3.79 -6.42
C GLU A 27 -5.62 2.95 -7.26
N GLU A 28 -5.80 3.33 -8.52
CA GLU A 28 -6.63 2.59 -9.48
C GLU A 28 -5.97 2.58 -10.86
N SER A 29 -6.02 1.44 -11.54
CA SER A 29 -5.48 1.27 -12.89
C SER A 29 -6.54 1.51 -13.96
N SER A 30 -6.09 1.99 -15.12
CA SER A 30 -6.96 2.11 -16.28
C SER A 30 -7.42 0.74 -16.77
N LEU A 31 -8.70 0.65 -17.14
CA LEU A 31 -9.29 -0.52 -17.78
C LEU A 31 -9.25 -0.46 -19.32
N VAL A 32 -8.76 0.65 -19.88
CA VAL A 32 -8.74 0.86 -21.33
C VAL A 32 -7.88 -0.21 -22.01
N GLY A 33 -8.47 -0.90 -22.99
CA GLY A 33 -7.78 -1.96 -23.73
C GLY A 33 -7.74 -3.31 -23.00
N THR A 34 -8.48 -3.44 -21.90
CA THR A 34 -8.64 -4.72 -21.17
C THR A 34 -10.03 -5.29 -21.41
N ASP A 35 -10.21 -6.59 -21.14
CA ASP A 35 -11.52 -7.25 -21.19
C ASP A 35 -12.37 -7.01 -19.92
N ILE A 36 -11.92 -6.15 -19.00
CA ILE A 36 -12.70 -5.74 -17.84
C ILE A 36 -13.42 -4.43 -18.20
N GLU A 37 -14.75 -4.44 -18.17
CA GLU A 37 -15.57 -3.26 -18.44
C GLU A 37 -15.86 -2.43 -17.19
N GLY A 38 -15.77 -3.02 -16.01
CA GLY A 38 -16.03 -2.31 -14.77
C GLY A 38 -15.68 -3.12 -13.54
N ILE A 39 -15.34 -2.38 -12.49
CA ILE A 39 -15.02 -2.91 -11.17
C ILE A 39 -15.80 -2.09 -10.15
N SER A 40 -16.43 -2.76 -9.19
CA SER A 40 -17.03 -2.16 -8.01
C SER A 40 -16.36 -2.75 -6.77
N HIS A 41 -15.91 -1.89 -5.86
CA HIS A 41 -15.30 -2.28 -4.59
C HIS A 41 -15.55 -1.23 -3.52
N GLU A 42 -15.27 -1.61 -2.28
CA GLU A 42 -15.22 -0.67 -1.16
C GLU A 42 -14.05 0.31 -1.32
N ILE A 43 -14.24 1.55 -0.89
CA ILE A 43 -13.22 2.62 -1.00
C ILE A 43 -12.30 2.71 0.22
N ILE A 44 -12.55 1.88 1.24
CA ILE A 44 -11.80 1.83 2.49
C ILE A 44 -11.74 0.38 2.96
N THR A 45 -10.60 -0.07 3.47
CA THR A 45 -10.49 -1.37 4.13
C THR A 45 -10.65 -1.20 5.64
N ARG A 46 -11.14 -2.24 6.32
CA ARG A 46 -11.22 -2.24 7.79
C ARG A 46 -10.82 -3.61 8.31
N GLU A 47 -10.24 -3.61 9.49
CA GLU A 47 -9.94 -4.82 10.25
C GLU A 47 -11.20 -5.69 10.39
N GLY A 48 -11.09 -6.98 10.04
CA GLY A 48 -12.14 -7.97 10.28
C GLY A 48 -13.44 -7.76 9.48
N VAL A 49 -13.55 -6.69 8.68
CA VAL A 49 -14.72 -6.40 7.85
C VAL A 49 -14.51 -6.94 6.44
N PRO A 50 -15.47 -7.67 5.86
CA PRO A 50 -15.40 -8.11 4.48
C PRO A 50 -15.14 -6.95 3.51
N PHE A 51 -14.13 -7.12 2.66
CA PHE A 51 -13.87 -6.29 1.50
C PHE A 51 -14.32 -7.05 0.26
N ASP A 52 -15.41 -6.59 -0.34
CA ASP A 52 -16.05 -7.23 -1.48
C ASP A 52 -15.61 -6.57 -2.80
N ILE A 53 -15.46 -7.40 -3.83
CA ILE A 53 -15.18 -7.00 -5.21
C ILE A 53 -16.27 -7.55 -6.13
N SER A 54 -16.67 -6.76 -7.13
CA SER A 54 -17.52 -7.18 -8.23
C SER A 54 -16.94 -6.70 -9.55
N VAL A 55 -16.69 -7.63 -10.46
CA VAL A 55 -16.02 -7.38 -11.74
C VAL A 55 -16.96 -7.76 -12.88
N ARG A 56 -17.08 -6.87 -13.87
CA ARG A 56 -17.84 -7.11 -15.08
C ARG A 56 -16.88 -7.23 -16.26
N LEU A 57 -16.89 -8.38 -16.92
CA LEU A 57 -16.12 -8.60 -18.15
C LEU A 57 -16.86 -8.06 -19.38
N SER A 58 -16.13 -7.93 -20.48
CA SER A 58 -16.70 -7.67 -21.80
C SER A 58 -17.59 -8.84 -22.24
N GLU A 59 -18.60 -8.55 -23.06
CA GLU A 59 -19.53 -9.58 -23.56
C GLU A 59 -18.79 -10.69 -24.33
N GLU A 60 -17.72 -10.35 -25.04
CA GLU A 60 -16.88 -11.31 -25.76
C GLU A 60 -16.11 -12.23 -24.79
N ALA A 61 -15.41 -11.64 -23.81
CA ALA A 61 -14.65 -12.42 -22.85
C ALA A 61 -15.55 -13.31 -21.98
N ASP A 62 -16.71 -12.79 -21.55
CA ASP A 62 -17.64 -13.51 -20.70
C ASP A 62 -18.31 -14.71 -21.39
N LYS A 63 -18.55 -14.62 -22.71
CA LYS A 63 -19.10 -15.71 -23.51
C LYS A 63 -18.06 -16.76 -23.92
N ASN A 64 -16.79 -16.37 -24.04
CA ASN A 64 -15.70 -17.25 -24.45
C ASN A 64 -15.03 -17.97 -23.26
N GLY A 65 -15.79 -18.23 -22.19
CA GLY A 65 -15.31 -19.04 -21.06
C GLY A 65 -14.17 -18.42 -20.24
N THR A 66 -13.93 -17.12 -20.35
CA THR A 66 -12.88 -16.43 -19.58
C THR A 66 -13.20 -16.50 -18.09
N THR A 67 -12.20 -16.82 -17.28
CA THR A 67 -12.31 -16.84 -15.81
C THR A 67 -11.42 -15.77 -15.18
N VAL A 68 -11.83 -15.26 -14.02
CA VAL A 68 -11.13 -14.18 -13.33
C VAL A 68 -10.50 -14.70 -12.05
N ASN A 69 -9.18 -14.58 -11.93
CA ASN A 69 -8.48 -14.70 -10.66
C ASN A 69 -8.23 -13.31 -10.09
N TRP A 70 -8.51 -13.16 -8.81
CA TRP A 70 -8.18 -11.98 -8.03
C TRP A 70 -6.96 -12.27 -7.17
N VAL A 71 -5.91 -11.47 -7.34
CA VAL A 71 -4.66 -11.62 -6.61
C VAL A 71 -4.56 -10.46 -5.64
N THR A 72 -4.56 -10.75 -4.34
CA THR A 72 -4.55 -9.76 -3.26
C THR A 72 -3.26 -9.82 -2.46
N GLN A 73 -2.88 -8.70 -1.86
CA GLN A 73 -1.82 -8.61 -0.87
C GLN A 73 -2.23 -7.62 0.22
N ILE A 74 -2.23 -8.10 1.45
CA ILE A 74 -2.46 -7.27 2.63
C ILE A 74 -1.10 -6.81 3.15
N CYS A 75 -0.96 -5.51 3.36
CA CYS A 75 0.17 -4.94 4.09
C CYS A 75 -0.34 -4.41 5.42
N ILE A 76 0.47 -4.54 6.46
CA ILE A 76 0.12 -4.18 7.83
C ILE A 76 0.91 -2.96 8.33
N ASN A 77 0.43 -2.31 9.39
CA ASN A 77 0.97 -1.07 9.94
C ASN A 77 2.46 -1.13 10.34
N SER A 78 3.02 -2.33 10.54
CA SER A 78 4.47 -2.51 10.76
C SER A 78 5.33 -2.31 9.49
N GLY A 79 4.70 -2.12 8.32
CA GLY A 79 5.34 -2.04 7.01
C GLY A 79 5.62 -3.40 6.37
N VAL A 80 5.19 -4.50 7.00
CA VAL A 80 5.30 -5.85 6.43
C VAL A 80 4.10 -6.14 5.53
N CYS A 81 4.35 -6.81 4.41
CA CYS A 81 3.29 -7.32 3.54
C CYS A 81 3.27 -8.83 3.55
N TYR A 82 2.07 -9.42 3.63
CA TYR A 82 1.90 -10.84 3.49
C TYR A 82 2.16 -11.29 2.03
N PRO A 83 2.51 -12.57 1.82
CA PRO A 83 2.59 -13.12 0.48
C PRO A 83 1.27 -12.93 -0.29
N PRO A 84 1.34 -12.69 -1.61
CA PRO A 84 0.15 -12.62 -2.45
C PRO A 84 -0.73 -13.86 -2.31
N ALA A 85 -2.04 -13.67 -2.14
CA ALA A 85 -3.04 -14.73 -2.21
C ALA A 85 -3.75 -14.67 -3.58
N ILE A 86 -3.98 -15.83 -4.19
CA ILE A 86 -4.71 -15.94 -5.45
C ILE A 86 -6.02 -16.65 -5.14
N GLN A 87 -7.14 -16.04 -5.50
CA GLN A 87 -8.45 -16.67 -5.42
C GLN A 87 -9.23 -16.51 -6.73
N PRO A 88 -9.91 -17.56 -7.21
CA PRO A 88 -10.86 -17.42 -8.30
C PRO A 88 -12.04 -16.58 -7.84
N LEU A 89 -12.54 -15.70 -8.71
CA LEU A 89 -13.83 -15.06 -8.50
C LEU A 89 -14.95 -16.02 -8.92
N GLU A 90 -16.09 -15.88 -8.27
CA GLU A 90 -17.28 -16.67 -8.57
C GLU A 90 -18.21 -15.89 -9.49
N LYS A 91 -18.69 -16.52 -10.57
CA LYS A 91 -19.65 -15.89 -11.47
C LYS A 91 -21.05 -15.95 -10.86
N GLY A 92 -21.59 -14.79 -10.50
CA GLY A 92 -22.95 -14.64 -10.00
C GLY A 92 -24.01 -14.74 -11.10
N GLU A 93 -25.28 -14.89 -10.70
CA GLU A 93 -26.42 -15.01 -11.62
C GLU A 93 -26.62 -13.79 -12.54
N SER A 94 -26.19 -12.62 -12.09
CA SER A 94 -26.22 -11.37 -12.87
C SER A 94 -25.11 -11.25 -13.92
N GLY A 95 -24.21 -12.24 -13.99
CA GLY A 95 -23.06 -12.25 -14.89
C GLY A 95 -21.81 -11.55 -14.34
N ASN A 96 -21.89 -10.90 -13.18
CA ASN A 96 -20.73 -10.31 -12.51
C ASN A 96 -19.91 -11.38 -11.77
N TRP A 97 -18.59 -11.18 -11.72
CA TRP A 97 -17.64 -12.01 -11.00
C TRP A 97 -17.38 -11.40 -9.63
N THR A 98 -17.63 -12.14 -8.57
CA THR A 98 -17.57 -11.62 -7.19
C THR A 98 -16.55 -12.37 -6.34
N GLY A 99 -16.00 -11.68 -5.35
CA GLY A 99 -15.13 -12.27 -4.35
C GLY A 99 -15.04 -11.40 -3.10
N THR A 100 -14.52 -11.99 -2.03
CA THR A 100 -14.39 -11.34 -0.73
C THR A 100 -13.02 -11.65 -0.15
N VAL A 101 -12.42 -10.68 0.52
CA VAL A 101 -11.28 -10.89 1.41
C VAL A 101 -11.58 -10.22 2.74
N ILE A 102 -11.07 -10.77 3.84
CA ILE A 102 -11.19 -10.15 5.17
C ILE A 102 -9.80 -9.63 5.53
N PRO A 103 -9.58 -8.29 5.60
CA PRO A 103 -8.33 -7.72 6.03
C PRO A 103 -7.99 -8.09 7.48
N ASP A 104 -6.70 -8.27 7.73
CA ASP A 104 -6.12 -8.55 9.05
C ASP A 104 -6.29 -7.37 10.03
N GLU A 105 -6.17 -7.64 11.33
CA GLU A 105 -6.35 -6.67 12.43
C GLU A 105 -5.42 -5.45 12.35
N SER A 106 -4.32 -5.56 11.61
CA SER A 106 -3.34 -4.48 11.48
C SER A 106 -3.17 -3.97 10.04
N ALA A 107 -4.12 -4.24 9.14
CA ALA A 107 -4.02 -3.86 7.74
C ALA A 107 -3.87 -2.34 7.55
N THR A 108 -2.79 -1.92 6.89
CA THR A 108 -2.57 -0.52 6.45
C THR A 108 -3.23 -0.26 5.09
N TYR A 109 -3.14 -1.23 4.18
CA TYR A 109 -3.79 -1.19 2.89
C TYR A 109 -3.90 -2.59 2.27
N LEU A 110 -4.86 -2.73 1.36
CA LEU A 110 -5.02 -3.88 0.48
C LEU A 110 -4.56 -3.49 -0.92
N ASN A 111 -3.60 -4.23 -1.46
CA ASN A 111 -3.23 -4.19 -2.87
C ASN A 111 -3.91 -5.33 -3.61
N TRP A 112 -4.27 -5.12 -4.88
CA TRP A 112 -4.72 -6.23 -5.72
C TRP A 112 -4.55 -5.98 -7.19
N ARG A 113 -4.61 -7.08 -7.96
CA ARG A 113 -4.62 -7.13 -9.43
C ARG A 113 -5.51 -8.27 -9.92
N PHE A 114 -5.79 -8.31 -11.22
CA PHE A 114 -6.53 -9.42 -11.83
C PHE A 114 -5.65 -10.24 -12.77
N VAL A 115 -5.97 -11.53 -12.85
CA VAL A 115 -5.45 -12.43 -13.89
C VAL A 115 -6.64 -13.05 -14.60
N LEU A 116 -6.83 -12.69 -15.86
CA LEU A 116 -7.81 -13.32 -16.73
C LEU A 116 -7.19 -14.59 -17.32
N ASN A 117 -7.91 -15.71 -17.24
CA ASN A 117 -7.53 -16.96 -17.90
C ASN A 117 -8.55 -17.24 -18.98
N TYR A 118 -8.08 -17.31 -20.23
CA TYR A 118 -8.90 -17.54 -21.41
C TYR A 118 -9.01 -19.05 -21.70
N GLU A 119 -9.98 -19.43 -22.54
CA GLU A 119 -10.23 -20.82 -22.90
C GLU A 119 -9.04 -21.48 -23.63
N ASP A 120 -8.24 -20.69 -24.36
CA ASP A 120 -7.04 -21.13 -25.07
C ASP A 120 -5.80 -21.29 -24.17
N GLU A 121 -5.99 -21.28 -22.85
CA GLU A 121 -4.98 -21.35 -21.80
C GLU A 121 -4.05 -20.12 -21.71
N SER A 122 -4.27 -19.10 -22.54
CA SER A 122 -3.55 -17.83 -22.43
C SER A 122 -4.00 -17.07 -21.18
N LYS A 123 -3.14 -16.16 -20.71
CA LYS A 123 -3.38 -15.36 -19.50
C LYS A 123 -3.03 -13.90 -19.74
N SER A 124 -3.88 -13.02 -19.21
CA SER A 124 -3.61 -11.58 -19.14
C SER A 124 -3.59 -11.14 -17.69
N THR A 125 -2.56 -10.39 -17.30
CA THR A 125 -2.50 -9.74 -15.98
C THR A 125 -2.86 -8.29 -16.14
N ILE A 126 -3.78 -7.80 -15.30
CA ILE A 126 -4.30 -6.44 -15.37
C ILE A 126 -4.01 -5.73 -14.05
N PRO A 127 -3.27 -4.62 -14.05
CA PRO A 127 -2.43 -4.14 -15.17
C PRO A 127 -1.26 -5.10 -15.45
N GLU A 128 -0.58 -4.94 -16.59
CA GLU A 128 0.53 -5.83 -17.02
C GLU A 128 1.69 -5.88 -16.02
N SER A 129 1.87 -4.82 -15.23
CA SER A 129 2.91 -4.73 -14.20
C SER A 129 2.39 -4.11 -12.91
N GLY A 130 2.88 -4.60 -11.78
CA GLY A 130 2.50 -4.11 -10.46
C GLY A 130 1.19 -4.70 -9.94
N TRP A 131 0.59 -4.01 -8.98
CA TRP A 131 -0.70 -4.35 -8.37
C TRP A 131 -1.84 -3.63 -9.11
N GLY A 132 -1.71 -2.33 -9.30
CA GLY A 132 -2.67 -1.58 -10.09
C GLY A 132 -3.86 -1.06 -9.31
N TRP A 133 -4.24 -1.70 -8.21
CA TRP A 133 -5.13 -1.11 -7.22
C TRP A 133 -4.56 -1.19 -5.81
N LYS A 134 -4.89 -0.16 -5.03
CA LYS A 134 -4.60 -0.04 -3.61
C LYS A 134 -5.76 0.68 -2.93
N VAL A 135 -6.27 0.11 -1.84
CA VAL A 135 -7.18 0.80 -0.93
C VAL A 135 -6.61 0.80 0.48
N TRP A 136 -6.54 2.00 1.05
CA TRP A 136 -6.06 2.22 2.41
C TRP A 136 -7.15 1.87 3.44
N SER A 137 -6.70 1.47 4.62
CA SER A 137 -7.61 1.23 5.73
C SER A 137 -8.15 2.54 6.31
N ASP A 138 -9.12 2.45 7.21
CA ASP A 138 -9.56 3.61 7.98
C ASP A 138 -8.60 4.01 9.11
N CYS A 139 -7.58 3.21 9.37
CA CYS A 139 -6.52 3.50 10.33
C CYS A 139 -5.22 2.85 9.81
N TRP A 140 -4.36 3.68 9.21
CA TRP A 140 -3.17 3.23 8.50
C TRP A 140 -1.91 3.92 9.02
N TYR A 141 -0.79 3.20 8.94
CA TYR A 141 0.55 3.74 9.15
C TYR A 141 1.36 3.66 7.86
N ASP A 142 1.96 4.78 7.48
CA ASP A 142 2.90 4.85 6.36
C ASP A 142 3.99 5.89 6.61
N ASN A 143 5.23 5.51 6.30
CA ASN A 143 6.41 6.39 6.35
C ASN A 143 6.50 7.30 7.60
N GLY A 144 6.26 6.74 8.79
CA GLY A 144 6.37 7.48 10.06
C GLY A 144 5.09 8.22 10.49
N THR A 145 4.02 8.16 9.70
CA THR A 145 2.80 8.93 9.92
C THR A 145 1.58 8.01 10.00
N TRP A 146 0.75 8.23 11.02
CA TRP A 146 -0.58 7.65 11.13
C TRP A 146 -1.60 8.50 10.37
N GLY A 147 -2.57 7.86 9.73
CA GLY A 147 -3.67 8.53 9.08
C GLY A 147 -4.92 7.66 8.99
N GLY A 148 -5.94 8.21 8.34
CA GLY A 148 -7.27 7.62 8.26
C GLY A 148 -8.27 8.26 9.23
N PRO A 149 -9.58 8.01 9.04
CA PRO A 149 -10.64 8.55 9.88
C PRO A 149 -10.78 7.89 11.26
N SER A 150 -10.14 6.73 11.49
CA SER A 150 -10.11 6.01 12.78
C SER A 150 -8.72 6.07 13.41
N THR A 151 -8.68 5.95 14.74
CA THR A 151 -7.45 5.84 15.54
C THR A 151 -7.38 4.56 16.36
N GLU A 152 -8.35 3.64 16.18
CA GLU A 152 -8.48 2.43 17.02
C GLU A 152 -7.29 1.46 16.87
N CYS A 153 -6.64 1.46 15.70
CA CYS A 153 -5.48 0.63 15.43
C CYS A 153 -4.14 1.25 15.89
N GLN A 154 -4.18 2.50 16.37
CA GLN A 154 -3.02 3.13 16.99
C GLN A 154 -2.94 2.52 18.38
N GLU A 155 -1.93 1.69 18.62
CA GLU A 155 -1.61 1.32 20.00
C GLU A 155 -1.45 2.63 20.76
N ASP A 156 -2.23 2.80 21.83
CA ASP A 156 -2.03 3.91 22.75
C ASP A 156 -0.55 3.89 23.12
N ASP A 157 0.23 4.85 22.61
CA ASP A 157 1.39 5.32 23.34
C ASP A 157 0.76 5.78 24.65
N GLU A 158 0.76 4.87 25.64
CA GLU A 158 0.24 5.13 26.97
C GLU A 158 0.61 6.56 27.27
N SER A 159 -0.41 7.40 27.45
CA SER A 159 -0.24 8.78 27.83
C SER A 159 0.68 8.79 29.04
N LEU A 160 2.00 8.91 28.82
CA LEU A 160 2.98 8.90 29.87
C LEU A 160 2.70 10.22 30.58
N PRO A 161 2.14 10.25 31.81
CA PRO A 161 1.56 11.46 32.38
C PRO A 161 2.61 12.50 32.80
N TRP A 162 3.85 12.41 32.28
CA TRP A 162 5.01 13.10 32.82
C TRP A 162 5.84 13.87 31.79
N ILE A 163 5.62 13.71 30.47
CA ILE A 163 6.28 14.54 29.45
C ILE A 163 5.36 15.70 29.03
N SER A 164 4.90 16.46 30.01
CA SER A 164 4.54 17.86 29.81
C SER A 164 5.73 18.72 30.21
N ALA A 165 6.71 18.84 29.32
CA ALA A 165 7.79 19.80 29.49
C ALA A 165 7.73 20.83 28.35
N PRO A 166 7.80 22.11 28.71
CA PRO A 166 9.03 22.81 28.40
C PRO A 166 9.75 23.14 29.71
N LEU A 167 10.86 22.45 29.96
CA LEU A 167 11.84 22.87 30.95
C LEU A 167 12.45 24.20 30.47
N LEU A 168 11.86 25.32 30.88
CA LEU A 168 12.50 26.63 30.81
C LEU A 168 13.63 26.65 31.84
N ALA A 169 14.84 26.27 31.40
CA ALA A 169 16.04 26.44 32.18
C ALA A 169 16.40 27.94 32.27
N THR A 170 15.83 28.66 33.23
CA THR A 170 16.33 29.99 33.61
C THR A 170 17.67 29.86 34.33
N SER A 171 18.77 30.12 33.61
CA SER A 171 20.09 30.29 34.23
C SER A 171 20.17 31.66 34.92
N MET A 172 19.92 31.71 36.22
CA MET A 172 20.30 32.87 37.03
C MET A 172 21.82 32.83 37.27
N ALA A 173 22.54 33.77 36.66
CA ALA A 173 23.96 33.99 36.93
C ALA A 173 24.14 34.56 38.35
N MET A 174 24.75 33.79 39.27
CA MET A 174 25.25 34.34 40.53
C MET A 174 26.60 35.00 40.30
N ALA A 175 26.60 36.34 40.17
CA ALA A 175 27.79 37.15 40.36
C ALA A 175 27.68 37.90 41.70
N ALA A 176 27.89 37.18 42.80
CA ALA A 176 28.00 37.79 44.12
C ALA A 176 29.48 37.81 44.56
N LEU A 177 30.13 38.93 44.22
CA LEU A 177 31.07 39.69 45.05
C LEU A 177 32.20 38.89 45.74
N MET A 178 33.31 38.70 45.03
CA MET A 178 34.63 38.65 45.68
C MET A 178 35.07 40.06 46.08
N PHE A 179 34.60 40.54 47.23
CA PHE A 179 35.32 41.58 47.98
C PHE A 179 36.10 40.93 49.12
N ARG A 180 37.34 40.54 48.82
CA ARG A 180 38.41 40.56 49.81
C ARG A 180 39.72 40.70 49.06
N ARG A 181 40.33 41.88 49.15
CA ARG A 181 41.77 42.03 49.20
C ARG A 181 42.13 43.32 49.94
N ASP A 182 42.94 43.07 50.96
CA ASP A 182 43.87 43.93 51.70
C ASP A 182 43.31 45.08 52.55
#